data_AF-A0A537RPS9-F1
#
_entry.id   AF-A0A537RPS9-F1
#
_cell.length_a   1.000
_cell.length_b   1.000
_cell.length_c   1.000
_cell.angle_alpha   90.00
_cell.angle_beta   90.00
_cell.angle_gamma   90.00
#
_symmetry.space_group_name_H-M   'P 1'
#
loop_
_entity.id
_entity.type
_entity.pdbx_description
1 polymer ?
#
loop_
_entity_poly.entity_id
_entity_poly.type
_entity_poly.pdbx_seq_one_letter_code
_entity_poly.pdbx_strand_id
1 'polypeptide(L)'
;MRIVLAGCALLLAASLQPASAQIQEGWPWSAYPSLRKQVAPKRVQPRPPAKDPATASLDTQQLPAPAGPKPEAIEPKPDAAPAARPADAQAPPPQSGAEAAAARAPAAWQWRILRTAWTERDEKGYEEFVQRIGESGCRTMHACLTSAASNPLYRASNPAGMHFYADCADLPYMLRAYYAWKNGLPFSYSTAVTPLGYSKDIRYTARGNVISSRRDLVDAGLDARRAIPQIVDTISSAHYRYPPNYTGRLLPDHYPVKIARDSIKPGTIIYDPNGHVAVIYKVTGEGRIHYIDTHPDNSLTRGIYGKAFARSSPGMGAGFKRWRPQTLVGAAQAPDGSYHGGQIKLAADKDIADWSEEQFFGTEPNRPKLWSMGKFVLEAETLEYYDYVRRRLANAGFRYDPLEETRSMVRSLCEDLKYRVDAVDIAIKAGIHKRQQPDRLPNNIYGTDGDWETYSTPSRDARLEDDVQGAARRGSPLPDAGVVRQQPSGLCRRGYWRRHSPGLPARDERLHHHLRAQRREREAAVLRRGGAAPVRTLVRSAPLRGAPVGGARARGACDLRGAGRQARLVRGRAAAAQPARPHL
;
A
#
# COMPACT_ATOMS: atom_id res chain seq x y z
N MET A 1 -7.63 10.16 27.49
CA MET A 1 -6.35 9.41 27.32
C MET A 1 -5.83 8.82 28.62
N ARG A 2 -5.34 9.56 29.64
CA ARG A 2 -4.71 8.98 30.86
C ARG A 2 -5.50 7.82 31.52
N ILE A 3 -6.83 7.95 31.65
CA ILE A 3 -7.70 6.89 32.19
C ILE A 3 -7.72 5.62 31.31
N VAL A 4 -7.69 5.78 29.98
CA VAL A 4 -7.66 4.66 29.02
C VAL A 4 -6.29 3.96 29.04
N LEU A 5 -5.20 4.73 29.17
CA LEU A 5 -3.84 4.18 29.35
C LEU A 5 -3.72 3.37 30.65
N ALA A 6 -4.33 3.82 31.74
CA ALA A 6 -4.43 3.04 32.97
C ALA A 6 -5.23 1.72 32.78
N GLY A 7 -6.32 1.76 32.02
CA GLY A 7 -7.07 0.55 31.63
C GLY A 7 -6.23 -0.44 30.81
N CYS A 8 -5.47 0.04 29.81
CA CYS A 8 -4.54 -0.78 29.04
C CYS A 8 -3.41 -1.38 29.92
N ALA A 9 -2.90 -0.62 30.90
CA ALA A 9 -1.88 -1.11 31.83
C ALA A 9 -2.41 -2.23 32.74
N LEU A 10 -3.64 -2.09 33.27
CA LEU A 10 -4.30 -3.11 34.07
C LEU A 10 -4.56 -4.40 33.27
N LEU A 11 -5.00 -4.29 32.02
CA LEU A 11 -5.20 -5.43 31.12
C LEU A 11 -3.90 -6.16 30.76
N LEU A 12 -2.79 -5.42 30.61
CA LEU A 12 -1.47 -6.02 30.40
C LEU A 12 -0.97 -6.76 31.66
N ALA A 13 -1.10 -6.15 32.85
CA ALA A 13 -0.74 -6.78 34.11
C ALA A 13 -1.50 -8.08 34.38
N ALA A 14 -2.81 -8.11 34.06
CA ALA A 14 -3.65 -9.30 34.19
C ALA A 14 -3.26 -10.46 33.24
N SER A 15 -2.39 -10.22 32.24
CA SER A 15 -1.93 -11.22 31.28
C SER A 15 -0.57 -11.85 31.60
N LEU A 16 0.03 -11.50 32.75
CA LEU A 16 1.40 -11.89 33.14
C LEU A 16 1.46 -12.90 34.31
N GLN A 17 0.45 -13.76 34.46
CA GLN A 17 0.56 -14.92 35.36
C GLN A 17 1.31 -16.08 34.67
N PRO A 18 2.43 -16.58 35.22
CA PRO A 18 3.07 -17.78 34.70
C PRO A 18 2.23 -19.02 35.05
N ALA A 19 2.01 -19.92 34.09
CA ALA A 19 1.33 -21.19 34.32
C ALA A 19 2.27 -22.17 35.06
N SER A 20 2.30 -22.08 36.40
CA SER A 20 2.95 -23.07 37.25
C SER A 20 2.20 -24.39 37.16
N ALA A 21 2.87 -25.46 36.73
CA ALA A 21 2.25 -26.78 36.61
C ALA A 21 1.94 -27.37 37.99
N GLN A 22 0.67 -27.75 38.20
CA GLN A 22 0.29 -28.74 39.22
C GLN A 22 -0.55 -29.82 38.56
N ILE A 23 -0.09 -31.07 38.72
CA ILE A 23 -0.79 -32.28 38.30
C ILE A 23 -1.71 -32.68 39.45
N GLN A 24 -2.98 -32.94 39.16
CA GLN A 24 -3.83 -33.78 40.00
C GLN A 24 -4.57 -34.79 39.13
N GLU A 25 -4.61 -36.02 39.60
CA GLU A 25 -5.17 -37.18 38.92
C GLU A 25 -6.63 -37.38 39.34
N GLY A 26 -7.49 -37.82 38.40
CA GLY A 26 -8.94 -37.87 38.64
C GLY A 26 -9.72 -38.55 37.51
N TRP A 27 -9.62 -39.88 37.44
CA TRP A 27 -10.48 -40.76 36.62
C TRP A 27 -11.84 -40.97 37.33
N PRO A 28 -12.94 -41.44 36.66
CA PRO A 28 -12.92 -42.53 35.67
C PRO A 28 -13.82 -42.35 34.42
N TRP A 29 -13.91 -43.43 33.62
CA TRP A 29 -14.57 -43.51 32.32
C TRP A 29 -16.05 -43.93 32.42
N SER A 30 -16.86 -43.60 31.39
CA SER A 30 -17.34 -44.60 30.39
C SER A 30 -18.52 -44.11 29.53
N ALA A 31 -18.34 -44.07 28.19
CA ALA A 31 -19.42 -43.98 27.19
C ALA A 31 -18.88 -44.25 25.74
N TYR A 32 -18.59 -45.52 25.42
CA TYR A 32 -18.33 -45.99 24.05
C TYR A 32 -19.61 -46.64 23.47
N PRO A 33 -19.85 -46.72 22.13
CA PRO A 33 -18.92 -47.15 21.08
C PRO A 33 -18.75 -46.16 19.91
N SER A 34 -17.58 -45.94 19.30
CA SER A 34 -16.68 -46.90 18.62
C SER A 34 -17.28 -47.63 17.40
N LEU A 35 -17.54 -46.90 16.31
CA LEU A 35 -17.78 -47.47 14.97
C LEU A 35 -16.66 -47.10 13.97
N ARG A 36 -15.47 -47.70 14.15
CA ARG A 36 -14.46 -47.75 13.08
C ARG A 36 -14.87 -48.78 12.04
N LYS A 37 -15.36 -48.35 10.88
CA LYS A 37 -15.32 -49.18 9.66
C LYS A 37 -14.06 -48.81 8.86
N GLN A 38 -13.14 -49.76 8.75
CA GLN A 38 -12.00 -49.64 7.83
C GLN A 38 -12.51 -49.77 6.39
N VAL A 39 -11.95 -48.98 5.47
CA VAL A 39 -12.16 -49.14 4.03
C VAL A 39 -10.78 -49.26 3.37
N ALA A 40 -10.51 -50.41 2.76
CA ALA A 40 -9.24 -50.67 2.10
C ALA A 40 -9.15 -49.93 0.74
N PRO A 41 -7.95 -49.49 0.31
CA PRO A 41 -7.78 -48.76 -0.95
C PRO A 41 -8.03 -49.66 -2.17
N LYS A 42 -8.82 -49.18 -3.13
CA LYS A 42 -9.01 -49.87 -4.42
C LYS A 42 -7.82 -49.64 -5.35
N ARG A 43 -7.26 -50.75 -5.85
CA ARG A 43 -6.17 -50.81 -6.83
C ARG A 43 -6.70 -50.41 -8.21
N VAL A 44 -6.04 -49.46 -8.89
CA VAL A 44 -6.31 -49.10 -10.29
C VAL A 44 -5.19 -49.67 -11.16
N GLN A 45 -5.52 -50.27 -12.30
CA GLN A 45 -4.54 -50.80 -13.27
C GLN A 45 -4.31 -49.82 -14.43
N PRO A 46 -3.12 -49.82 -15.07
CA PRO A 46 -2.75 -48.86 -16.11
C PRO A 46 -3.41 -49.16 -17.47
N ARG A 47 -3.40 -48.17 -18.37
CA ARG A 47 -3.79 -48.30 -19.79
C ARG A 47 -2.58 -48.01 -20.70
N PRO A 48 -2.42 -48.67 -21.87
CA PRO A 48 -1.15 -48.66 -22.60
C PRO A 48 -0.90 -47.41 -23.47
N PRO A 49 0.36 -47.16 -23.90
CA PRO A 49 0.76 -45.94 -24.62
C PRO A 49 0.80 -46.06 -26.16
N ALA A 50 0.49 -44.95 -26.84
CA ALA A 50 0.80 -44.64 -28.25
C ALA A 50 0.43 -43.16 -28.50
N LYS A 51 1.06 -42.37 -29.40
CA LYS A 51 2.33 -42.51 -30.16
C LYS A 51 2.70 -41.10 -30.67
N ASP A 52 3.92 -40.64 -30.41
CA ASP A 52 4.63 -39.68 -31.27
C ASP A 52 5.42 -40.47 -32.36
N PRO A 53 6.04 -39.87 -33.39
CA PRO A 53 6.20 -38.43 -33.69
C PRO A 53 5.85 -38.00 -35.13
N ALA A 54 5.93 -36.69 -35.43
CA ALA A 54 6.48 -36.18 -36.70
C ALA A 54 6.85 -34.68 -36.61
N THR A 55 7.95 -34.28 -37.25
CA THR A 55 8.44 -32.89 -37.36
C THR A 55 8.02 -32.23 -38.68
N ALA A 56 7.81 -30.92 -38.65
CA ALA A 56 7.98 -30.04 -39.82
C ALA A 56 8.57 -28.69 -39.37
N SER A 57 9.27 -27.99 -40.26
CA SER A 57 9.92 -26.70 -40.02
C SER A 57 9.86 -25.85 -41.29
N LEU A 58 10.20 -24.56 -41.17
CA LEU A 58 10.15 -23.51 -42.21
C LEU A 58 8.71 -23.08 -42.59
N ASP A 59 8.45 -21.87 -43.10
CA ASP A 59 9.41 -20.83 -43.53
C ASP A 59 8.98 -19.39 -43.18
N THR A 60 9.84 -18.43 -43.52
CA THR A 60 9.78 -17.01 -43.22
C THR A 60 8.95 -16.25 -44.24
N GLN A 61 8.02 -15.38 -43.78
CA GLN A 61 7.57 -14.24 -44.59
C GLN A 61 7.50 -12.96 -43.76
N GLN A 62 7.95 -11.87 -44.38
CA GLN A 62 8.16 -10.56 -43.77
C GLN A 62 7.35 -9.51 -44.54
N LEU A 63 6.43 -8.83 -43.86
CA LEU A 63 5.54 -7.82 -44.46
C LEU A 63 5.54 -6.50 -43.64
N PRO A 64 5.20 -5.36 -44.26
CA PRO A 64 5.87 -4.09 -43.95
C PRO A 64 5.20 -3.22 -42.88
N ALA A 65 5.96 -2.27 -42.36
CA ALA A 65 5.45 -1.20 -41.52
C ALA A 65 4.62 -0.18 -42.33
N PRO A 66 3.44 0.24 -41.85
CA PRO A 66 2.65 1.29 -42.50
C PRO A 66 3.22 2.68 -42.21
N ALA A 67 3.49 3.46 -43.26
CA ALA A 67 3.86 4.86 -43.14
C ALA A 67 2.59 5.74 -42.96
N GLY A 68 2.67 6.73 -42.07
CA GLY A 68 1.62 7.71 -41.79
C GLY A 68 2.23 8.98 -41.18
N PRO A 69 1.59 10.16 -41.33
CA PRO A 69 2.25 11.44 -41.10
C PRO A 69 2.54 11.75 -39.63
N LYS A 70 3.66 12.46 -39.39
CA LYS A 70 3.97 13.10 -38.10
C LYS A 70 2.93 14.18 -37.79
N PRO A 71 2.39 14.25 -36.56
CA PRO A 71 1.77 15.47 -36.05
C PRO A 71 2.83 16.55 -35.80
N GLU A 72 2.50 17.80 -36.09
CA GLU A 72 3.34 18.96 -35.73
C GLU A 72 3.33 19.23 -34.22
N ALA A 73 4.39 19.88 -33.74
CA ALA A 73 4.52 20.26 -32.33
C ALA A 73 3.79 21.58 -32.06
N ILE A 74 2.96 21.60 -31.01
CA ILE A 74 2.32 22.82 -30.49
C ILE A 74 3.16 23.31 -29.31
N GLU A 75 3.72 24.52 -29.41
CA GLU A 75 4.52 25.14 -28.35
C GLU A 75 3.65 25.57 -27.15
N PRO A 76 3.99 25.19 -25.91
CA PRO A 76 3.37 25.75 -24.72
C PRO A 76 4.03 27.07 -24.31
N LYS A 77 3.22 28.12 -24.09
CA LYS A 77 3.70 29.37 -23.46
C LYS A 77 4.08 29.14 -21.99
N PRO A 78 5.04 29.91 -21.44
CA PRO A 78 5.52 29.72 -20.08
C PRO A 78 4.68 30.47 -19.04
N ASP A 79 4.21 29.76 -18.01
CA ASP A 79 3.60 30.34 -16.81
C ASP A 79 4.33 29.89 -15.53
N ALA A 80 4.70 30.87 -14.71
CA ALA A 80 5.12 30.79 -13.30
C ALA A 80 5.85 29.52 -12.78
N ALA A 81 7.20 29.57 -12.77
CA ALA A 81 8.01 28.61 -12.02
C ALA A 81 7.93 28.85 -10.49
N PRO A 82 7.91 27.79 -9.65
CA PRO A 82 8.10 27.93 -8.20
C PRO A 82 9.54 28.35 -7.86
N ALA A 83 9.70 29.09 -6.75
CA ALA A 83 10.94 29.80 -6.44
C ALA A 83 12.16 28.88 -6.20
N ALA A 84 13.30 29.27 -6.77
CA ALA A 84 14.59 28.61 -6.55
C ALA A 84 15.14 28.88 -5.13
N ARG A 85 15.95 27.94 -4.63
CA ARG A 85 16.89 28.19 -3.52
C ARG A 85 18.20 28.76 -4.10
N PRO A 86 18.95 29.59 -3.35
CA PRO A 86 20.12 30.28 -3.89
C PRO A 86 21.20 29.29 -4.36
N ALA A 87 21.83 29.62 -5.49
CA ALA A 87 22.95 28.88 -6.03
C ALA A 87 24.24 29.69 -5.81
N ASP A 88 25.24 29.07 -5.17
CA ASP A 88 26.62 29.56 -5.15
C ASP A 88 27.59 28.38 -5.09
N ALA A 89 28.08 27.99 -6.26
CA ALA A 89 29.27 27.16 -6.47
C ALA A 89 29.64 27.23 -7.96
N GLN A 90 30.76 27.85 -8.32
CA GLN A 90 31.29 27.73 -9.68
C GLN A 90 31.58 26.26 -10.00
N ALA A 91 31.20 25.82 -11.20
CA ALA A 91 31.66 24.54 -11.73
C ALA A 91 33.19 24.57 -11.96
N PRO A 92 33.94 23.53 -11.57
CA PRO A 92 35.36 23.44 -11.90
C PRO A 92 35.56 23.28 -13.43
N PRO A 93 36.70 23.75 -13.98
CA PRO A 93 36.97 23.64 -15.40
C PRO A 93 37.12 22.17 -15.85
N PRO A 94 36.84 21.86 -17.13
CA PRO A 94 36.88 20.50 -17.65
C PRO A 94 38.32 19.95 -17.63
N GLN A 95 38.58 18.98 -16.77
CA GLN A 95 39.87 18.28 -16.71
C GLN A 95 39.97 17.25 -17.84
N SER A 96 41.00 17.40 -18.67
CA SER A 96 41.29 16.53 -19.81
C SER A 96 42.02 15.26 -19.38
N GLY A 97 41.57 14.11 -19.90
CA GLY A 97 42.50 13.04 -20.31
C GLY A 97 43.29 12.31 -19.22
N ALA A 98 42.65 11.91 -18.11
CA ALA A 98 43.18 10.83 -17.26
C ALA A 98 42.02 9.93 -16.80
N GLU A 99 42.17 8.62 -16.99
CA GLU A 99 41.15 7.63 -16.61
C GLU A 99 41.18 7.42 -15.08
N ALA A 100 40.43 8.26 -14.37
CA ALA A 100 40.35 8.25 -12.91
C ALA A 100 39.66 6.97 -12.40
N ALA A 101 40.45 5.92 -12.19
CA ALA A 101 40.01 4.68 -11.55
C ALA A 101 39.28 5.00 -10.24
N ALA A 102 37.96 4.74 -10.22
CA ALA A 102 37.09 5.20 -9.16
C ALA A 102 37.58 4.73 -7.79
N ALA A 103 37.87 5.68 -6.90
CA ALA A 103 38.47 5.41 -5.60
C ALA A 103 37.59 4.44 -4.79
N ARG A 104 38.05 3.20 -4.64
CA ARG A 104 37.33 2.12 -3.95
C ARG A 104 36.93 2.58 -2.55
N ALA A 105 35.72 2.23 -2.11
CA ALA A 105 35.28 2.52 -0.75
C ALA A 105 36.26 1.91 0.29
N PRO A 106 36.41 2.50 1.49
CA PRO A 106 37.18 1.87 2.57
C PRO A 106 36.55 0.51 2.92
N ALA A 107 37.36 -0.50 3.24
CA ALA A 107 36.93 -1.90 3.30
C ALA A 107 35.65 -2.16 4.11
N ALA A 108 35.47 -1.49 5.26
CA ALA A 108 34.29 -1.61 6.11
C ALA A 108 32.97 -1.13 5.45
N TRP A 109 33.05 -0.29 4.42
CA TRP A 109 31.93 0.27 3.65
C TRP A 109 31.77 -0.35 2.26
N GLN A 110 32.67 -1.23 1.82
CA GLN A 110 32.57 -1.87 0.50
C GLN A 110 31.38 -2.83 0.44
N TRP A 111 30.60 -2.75 -0.63
CA TRP A 111 29.66 -3.81 -1.01
C TRP A 111 30.36 -4.77 -1.98
N ARG A 112 31.04 -5.77 -1.42
CA ARG A 112 31.71 -6.83 -2.17
C ARG A 112 30.67 -7.91 -2.53
N ILE A 113 30.26 -8.00 -3.79
CA ILE A 113 29.46 -9.14 -4.25
C ILE A 113 30.36 -10.37 -4.28
N LEU A 114 30.06 -11.40 -3.48
CA LEU A 114 30.84 -12.64 -3.38
C LEU A 114 30.15 -13.82 -4.07
N ARG A 115 28.88 -13.64 -4.48
CA ARG A 115 28.04 -14.69 -5.09
C ARG A 115 27.18 -14.09 -6.19
N THR A 116 26.93 -14.85 -7.26
CA THR A 116 26.19 -14.38 -8.44
C THR A 116 24.66 -14.51 -8.33
N ALA A 117 24.14 -15.22 -7.32
CA ALA A 117 22.70 -15.36 -7.11
C ALA A 117 22.35 -15.46 -5.61
N TRP A 118 21.08 -15.20 -5.29
CA TRP A 118 20.50 -15.54 -3.98
C TRP A 118 20.17 -17.04 -3.94
N THR A 119 20.56 -17.73 -2.87
CA THR A 119 20.17 -19.12 -2.62
C THR A 119 18.95 -19.20 -1.71
N GLU A 120 18.30 -20.36 -1.63
CA GLU A 120 17.22 -20.61 -0.66
C GLU A 120 17.66 -20.35 0.79
N ARG A 121 18.95 -20.59 1.10
CA ARG A 121 19.54 -20.27 2.41
C ARG A 121 19.65 -18.76 2.65
N ASP A 122 19.86 -17.96 1.60
CA ASP A 122 19.88 -16.49 1.72
C ASP A 122 18.49 -15.92 1.92
N GLU A 123 17.49 -16.45 1.20
CA GLU A 123 16.08 -16.13 1.43
C GLU A 123 15.69 -16.49 2.88
N LYS A 124 16.05 -17.69 3.34
CA LYS A 124 15.75 -18.17 4.71
C LYS A 124 16.43 -17.30 5.78
N GLY A 125 17.67 -16.90 5.59
CA GLY A 125 18.36 -15.97 6.49
C GLY A 125 17.78 -14.55 6.46
N TYR A 126 17.28 -14.10 5.31
CA TYR A 126 16.54 -12.83 5.19
C TYR A 126 15.19 -12.89 5.93
N GLU A 127 14.43 -14.00 5.82
CA GLU A 127 13.22 -14.23 6.62
C GLU A 127 13.53 -14.09 8.13
N GLU A 128 14.58 -14.76 8.62
CA GLU A 128 14.97 -14.76 10.04
C GLU A 128 15.52 -13.41 10.52
N PHE A 129 16.19 -12.66 9.65
CA PHE A 129 16.65 -11.30 9.92
C PHE A 129 15.46 -10.34 10.10
N VAL A 130 14.50 -10.36 9.17
CA VAL A 130 13.28 -9.52 9.24
C VAL A 130 12.41 -9.91 10.43
N GLN A 131 12.23 -11.22 10.69
CA GLN A 131 11.49 -11.70 11.85
C GLN A 131 12.09 -11.16 13.16
N ARG A 132 13.42 -11.25 13.33
CA ARG A 132 14.09 -10.82 14.57
C ARG A 132 14.00 -9.31 14.80
N ILE A 133 14.07 -8.50 13.74
CA ILE A 133 13.80 -7.05 13.84
C ILE A 133 12.36 -6.81 14.32
N GLY A 134 11.38 -7.49 13.73
CA GLY A 134 9.99 -7.39 14.13
C GLY A 134 9.72 -7.84 15.58
N GLU A 135 10.33 -8.92 16.04
CA GLU A 135 10.11 -9.45 17.40
C GLU A 135 10.88 -8.67 18.49
N SER A 136 11.92 -7.91 18.15
CA SER A 136 12.83 -7.25 19.12
C SER A 136 12.28 -6.04 19.89
N GLY A 137 11.11 -5.51 19.54
CA GLY A 137 10.56 -4.27 20.14
C GLY A 137 11.29 -2.97 19.80
N CYS A 138 12.32 -2.98 18.95
CA CYS A 138 13.03 -1.77 18.50
C CYS A 138 12.08 -0.73 17.86
N ARG A 139 12.31 0.58 18.11
CA ARG A 139 11.32 1.65 17.82
C ARG A 139 11.69 2.63 16.69
N THR A 140 12.85 2.50 16.05
CA THR A 140 13.28 3.27 14.86
C THR A 140 14.12 2.41 13.94
N MET A 141 14.17 2.70 12.63
CA MET A 141 14.98 1.92 11.68
C MET A 141 16.45 1.85 12.10
N HIS A 142 17.00 2.99 12.55
CA HIS A 142 18.37 3.05 13.08
C HIS A 142 18.58 2.13 14.28
N ALA A 143 17.74 2.21 15.32
CA ALA A 143 17.87 1.37 16.51
C ALA A 143 17.69 -0.13 16.17
N CYS A 144 16.83 -0.45 15.20
CA CYS A 144 16.63 -1.81 14.72
C CYS A 144 17.87 -2.41 14.01
N LEU A 145 18.70 -1.59 13.36
CA LEU A 145 19.93 -2.07 12.71
C LEU A 145 21.19 -1.95 13.58
N THR A 146 21.18 -1.16 14.67
CA THR A 146 22.35 -1.02 15.57
C THR A 146 22.23 -1.79 16.89
N SER A 147 21.03 -2.18 17.35
CA SER A 147 20.87 -2.94 18.58
C SER A 147 21.28 -4.41 18.45
N ALA A 148 21.90 -4.93 19.51
CA ALA A 148 22.26 -6.35 19.63
C ALA A 148 21.03 -7.28 19.74
N ALA A 149 19.89 -6.79 20.21
CA ALA A 149 18.66 -7.60 20.35
C ALA A 149 17.97 -7.84 19.00
N SER A 150 17.97 -6.83 18.12
CA SER A 150 17.30 -6.86 16.81
C SER A 150 18.20 -7.38 15.69
N ASN A 151 19.48 -7.01 15.70
CA ASN A 151 20.44 -7.31 14.65
C ASN A 151 21.76 -7.90 15.21
N PRO A 152 21.74 -9.00 15.98
CA PRO A 152 22.94 -9.55 16.63
C PRO A 152 24.05 -9.91 15.63
N LEU A 153 23.68 -10.38 14.43
CA LEU A 153 24.63 -10.86 13.41
C LEU A 153 25.44 -9.73 12.75
N TYR A 154 24.80 -8.61 12.41
CA TYR A 154 25.42 -7.59 11.56
C TYR A 154 25.66 -6.24 12.24
N ARG A 155 25.06 -5.96 13.41
CA ARG A 155 25.28 -4.68 14.12
C ARG A 155 26.73 -4.45 14.51
N ALA A 156 27.50 -5.51 14.76
CA ALA A 156 28.92 -5.43 15.11
C ALA A 156 29.82 -5.12 13.89
N SER A 157 29.35 -5.37 12.67
CA SER A 157 30.06 -5.00 11.42
C SER A 157 29.52 -3.70 10.80
N ASN A 158 28.66 -2.95 11.50
CA ASN A 158 28.27 -1.61 11.06
C ASN A 158 29.42 -0.62 11.29
N PRO A 159 29.88 0.08 10.25
CA PRO A 159 30.93 1.08 10.41
C PRO A 159 30.49 2.26 11.27
N ALA A 160 31.45 2.91 11.93
CA ALA A 160 31.19 4.07 12.77
C ALA A 160 30.55 5.23 11.96
N GLY A 161 29.59 5.92 12.58
CA GLY A 161 28.86 7.03 11.95
C GLY A 161 27.74 6.63 10.98
N MET A 162 27.45 5.33 10.80
CA MET A 162 26.37 4.89 9.92
C MET A 162 24.98 5.19 10.51
N HIS A 163 24.27 6.18 9.94
CA HIS A 163 22.84 6.38 10.19
C HIS A 163 22.00 5.46 9.28
N PHE A 164 20.79 5.10 9.73
CA PHE A 164 19.82 4.37 8.90
C PHE A 164 18.46 5.06 9.01
N TYR A 165 17.86 5.35 7.86
CA TYR A 165 16.54 5.96 7.73
C TYR A 165 15.73 5.13 6.71
N ALA A 166 14.44 5.00 6.95
CA ALA A 166 13.49 4.46 5.99
C ALA A 166 12.08 4.97 6.32
N ASP A 167 11.35 5.50 5.34
CA ASP A 167 9.89 5.58 5.40
C ASP A 167 9.24 4.21 5.09
N CYS A 168 7.91 4.16 5.00
CA CYS A 168 7.17 2.91 4.78
C CYS A 168 7.55 2.20 3.46
N ALA A 169 7.79 2.96 2.38
CA ALA A 169 8.16 2.45 1.06
C ALA A 169 9.65 2.11 0.97
N ASP A 170 10.50 2.82 1.72
CA ASP A 170 11.92 2.51 1.85
C ASP A 170 12.17 1.20 2.60
N LEU A 171 11.35 0.91 3.63
CA LEU A 171 11.59 -0.18 4.59
C LEU A 171 11.97 -1.53 3.94
N PRO A 172 11.26 -2.03 2.91
CA PRO A 172 11.63 -3.31 2.32
C PRO A 172 12.98 -3.22 1.60
N TYR A 173 13.24 -2.13 0.87
CA TYR A 173 14.50 -1.90 0.17
C TYR A 173 15.67 -1.75 1.15
N MET A 174 15.52 -0.96 2.22
CA MET A 174 16.51 -0.82 3.30
C MET A 174 16.86 -2.18 3.90
N LEU A 175 15.86 -2.97 4.32
CA LEU A 175 16.08 -4.30 4.91
C LEU A 175 16.77 -5.25 3.93
N ARG A 176 16.29 -5.32 2.68
CA ARG A 176 16.81 -6.25 1.66
C ARG A 176 18.21 -5.85 1.19
N ALA A 177 18.47 -4.57 0.94
CA ALA A 177 19.78 -4.06 0.52
C ALA A 177 20.82 -4.14 1.65
N TYR A 178 20.44 -3.84 2.89
CA TYR A 178 21.32 -4.04 4.05
C TYR A 178 21.71 -5.51 4.20
N TYR A 179 20.73 -6.42 4.15
CA TYR A 179 21.02 -7.86 4.20
C TYR A 179 21.88 -8.32 3.01
N ALA A 180 21.60 -7.81 1.81
CA ALA A 180 22.37 -8.14 0.61
C ALA A 180 23.84 -7.72 0.73
N TRP A 181 24.08 -6.48 1.16
CA TRP A 181 25.41 -5.95 1.46
C TRP A 181 26.16 -6.81 2.48
N LYS A 182 25.53 -7.12 3.62
CA LYS A 182 26.17 -7.85 4.72
C LYS A 182 26.47 -9.32 4.42
N ASN A 183 25.83 -9.91 3.40
CA ASN A 183 26.05 -11.31 2.99
C ASN A 183 26.69 -11.43 1.58
N GLY A 184 27.19 -10.32 1.02
CA GLY A 184 27.90 -10.29 -0.27
C GLY A 184 27.04 -10.75 -1.46
N LEU A 185 25.77 -10.37 -1.48
CA LEU A 185 24.79 -10.76 -2.49
C LEU A 185 24.61 -9.67 -3.57
N PRO A 186 24.18 -10.04 -4.79
CA PRO A 186 23.88 -9.09 -5.85
C PRO A 186 22.54 -8.39 -5.55
N PHE A 187 22.42 -7.12 -5.94
CA PHE A 187 21.19 -6.37 -5.75
C PHE A 187 20.96 -5.37 -6.88
N SER A 188 19.72 -5.26 -7.32
CA SER A 188 19.26 -4.30 -8.32
C SER A 188 17.84 -3.86 -7.99
N TYR A 189 17.55 -2.59 -8.31
CA TYR A 189 16.30 -1.91 -8.00
C TYR A 189 15.87 -1.00 -9.14
N SER A 190 14.56 -0.87 -9.33
CA SER A 190 13.94 0.15 -10.17
C SER A 190 14.25 1.56 -9.64
N THR A 191 14.55 2.48 -10.56
CA THR A 191 14.99 3.86 -10.23
C THR A 191 14.06 4.94 -10.77
N ALA A 192 13.12 4.58 -11.65
CA ALA A 192 12.02 5.44 -12.05
C ALA A 192 10.84 4.60 -12.54
N VAL A 193 9.64 5.15 -12.39
CA VAL A 193 8.40 4.56 -12.91
C VAL A 193 7.57 5.59 -13.67
N THR A 194 6.91 5.14 -14.72
CA THR A 194 6.05 5.95 -15.59
C THR A 194 4.59 5.48 -15.45
N PRO A 195 3.61 6.39 -15.34
CA PRO A 195 2.20 6.02 -15.17
C PRO A 195 1.65 5.29 -16.41
N LEU A 196 0.83 4.26 -16.21
CA LEU A 196 0.04 3.66 -17.29
C LEU A 196 -1.13 4.58 -17.65
N GLY A 197 -0.85 5.61 -18.44
CA GLY A 197 -1.79 6.68 -18.80
C GLY A 197 -1.47 7.97 -18.04
N TYR A 198 -2.49 8.78 -17.76
CA TYR A 198 -2.30 10.07 -17.08
C TYR A 198 -2.48 9.97 -15.56
N SER A 199 -1.62 10.65 -14.82
CA SER A 199 -1.85 11.06 -13.42
C SER A 199 -1.05 12.33 -13.12
N LYS A 200 -1.49 13.08 -12.10
CA LYS A 200 -0.72 14.19 -11.52
C LYS A 200 0.24 13.74 -10.42
N ASP A 201 0.05 12.52 -9.89
CA ASP A 201 0.93 11.87 -8.93
C ASP A 201 1.07 10.38 -9.28
N ILE A 202 2.31 9.92 -9.48
CA ILE A 202 2.63 8.53 -9.84
C ILE A 202 2.40 7.54 -8.68
N ARG A 203 2.31 8.04 -7.44
CA ARG A 203 1.97 7.25 -6.25
C ARG A 203 0.52 6.79 -6.23
N TYR A 204 -0.37 7.42 -7.03
CA TYR A 204 -1.83 7.26 -6.99
C TYR A 204 -2.49 6.87 -8.33
N THR A 205 -1.76 6.21 -9.24
CA THR A 205 -2.26 5.89 -10.60
C THR A 205 -3.33 4.79 -10.60
N ALA A 206 -4.41 5.01 -11.37
CA ALA A 206 -5.56 4.10 -11.41
C ALA A 206 -5.30 2.77 -12.15
N ARG A 207 -4.35 2.77 -13.10
CA ARG A 207 -3.91 1.57 -13.86
C ARG A 207 -2.51 1.09 -13.47
N GLY A 208 -1.91 1.67 -12.44
CA GLY A 208 -0.54 1.42 -12.03
C GLY A 208 0.50 2.06 -12.95
N ASN A 209 1.73 1.59 -12.81
CA ASN A 209 2.94 2.13 -13.42
C ASN A 209 3.72 1.03 -14.15
N VAL A 210 4.66 1.44 -15.00
CA VAL A 210 5.74 0.59 -15.55
C VAL A 210 7.09 1.13 -15.10
N ILE A 211 8.04 0.22 -14.87
CA ILE A 211 9.43 0.57 -14.60
C ILE A 211 10.05 1.16 -15.88
N SER A 212 10.57 2.38 -15.79
CA SER A 212 11.21 3.09 -16.91
C SER A 212 12.74 3.10 -16.83
N SER A 213 13.31 2.98 -15.63
CA SER A 213 14.75 2.74 -15.42
C SER A 213 15.02 1.86 -14.18
N ARG A 214 16.20 1.26 -14.13
CA ARG A 214 16.70 0.50 -12.97
C ARG A 214 18.22 0.69 -12.82
N ARG A 215 18.77 0.37 -11.65
CA ARG A 215 20.22 0.30 -11.41
C ARG A 215 20.61 -1.03 -10.80
N ASP A 216 21.56 -1.70 -11.46
CA ASP A 216 22.27 -2.86 -10.93
C ASP A 216 23.46 -2.38 -10.08
N LEU A 217 23.60 -2.87 -8.85
CA LEU A 217 24.66 -2.46 -7.92
C LEU A 217 25.95 -3.27 -8.12
N VAL A 218 26.52 -3.20 -9.32
CA VAL A 218 27.64 -4.06 -9.77
C VAL A 218 28.99 -3.32 -9.89
N ASP A 219 29.06 -2.08 -9.42
CA ASP A 219 30.23 -1.22 -9.55
C ASP A 219 31.44 -1.75 -8.76
N ALA A 220 32.63 -1.73 -9.36
CA ALA A 220 33.85 -2.20 -8.69
C ALA A 220 34.21 -1.33 -7.47
N GLY A 221 34.19 -1.91 -6.27
CA GLY A 221 34.47 -1.19 -5.03
C GLY A 221 33.33 -0.30 -4.51
N LEU A 222 32.08 -0.61 -4.91
CA LEU A 222 30.83 0.06 -4.53
C LEU A 222 30.77 0.47 -3.04
N ASP A 223 30.42 1.73 -2.78
CA ASP A 223 30.33 2.31 -1.44
C ASP A 223 28.91 2.21 -0.87
N ALA A 224 28.71 1.39 0.17
CA ALA A 224 27.43 1.24 0.85
C ALA A 224 26.93 2.55 1.50
N ARG A 225 27.83 3.51 1.83
CA ARG A 225 27.44 4.86 2.33
C ARG A 225 26.68 5.67 1.29
N ARG A 226 26.91 5.39 0.01
CA ARG A 226 26.29 6.09 -1.12
C ARG A 226 25.14 5.26 -1.66
N ALA A 227 25.36 3.96 -1.86
CA ALA A 227 24.36 3.05 -2.41
C ALA A 227 23.09 2.95 -1.56
N ILE A 228 23.21 2.78 -0.23
CA ILE A 228 22.03 2.57 0.61
C ILE A 228 21.15 3.84 0.71
N PRO A 229 21.69 5.04 1.02
CA PRO A 229 20.90 6.27 0.94
C PRO A 229 20.36 6.54 -0.46
N GLN A 230 21.13 6.30 -1.54
CA GLN A 230 20.63 6.50 -2.90
C GLN A 230 19.44 5.58 -3.24
N ILE A 231 19.34 4.37 -2.68
CA ILE A 231 18.13 3.54 -2.84
C ILE A 231 16.95 4.23 -2.16
N VAL A 232 17.10 4.60 -0.88
CA VAL A 232 16.09 5.32 -0.07
C VAL A 232 15.61 6.59 -0.80
N ASP A 233 16.52 7.48 -1.16
CA ASP A 233 16.23 8.76 -1.85
C ASP A 233 15.57 8.59 -3.24
N THR A 234 15.54 7.37 -3.79
CA THR A 234 14.92 7.06 -5.10
C THR A 234 13.54 6.41 -4.96
N ILE A 235 13.30 5.66 -3.88
CA ILE A 235 12.13 4.80 -3.73
C ILE A 235 10.89 5.59 -3.29
N SER A 236 9.72 5.01 -3.57
CA SER A 236 8.41 5.52 -3.14
C SER A 236 7.35 4.46 -3.39
N SER A 237 6.17 4.64 -2.80
CA SER A 237 5.01 3.75 -3.00
C SER A 237 4.58 3.56 -4.47
N ALA A 238 5.00 4.46 -5.37
CA ALA A 238 4.81 4.32 -6.82
C ALA A 238 5.53 3.08 -7.42
N HIS A 239 6.65 2.65 -6.83
CA HIS A 239 7.44 1.48 -7.29
C HIS A 239 6.74 0.14 -7.02
N TYR A 240 5.82 0.11 -6.06
CA TYR A 240 4.99 -1.06 -5.74
C TYR A 240 3.73 -1.15 -6.59
N ARG A 241 3.33 -0.06 -7.24
CA ARG A 241 2.06 0.09 -7.94
C ARG A 241 2.15 -0.33 -9.41
N TYR A 242 2.09 -1.63 -9.68
CA TYR A 242 2.11 -2.18 -11.04
C TYR A 242 1.07 -3.31 -11.19
N PRO A 243 0.45 -3.47 -12.38
CA PRO A 243 -0.54 -4.52 -12.63
C PRO A 243 0.07 -5.94 -12.59
N PRO A 244 -0.71 -7.00 -12.28
CA PRO A 244 -0.25 -8.38 -12.40
C PRO A 244 -0.02 -8.80 -13.86
N ASN A 245 -0.87 -8.34 -14.79
CA ASN A 245 -0.69 -8.49 -16.23
C ASN A 245 0.31 -7.44 -16.77
N TYR A 246 1.53 -7.48 -16.24
CA TYR A 246 2.55 -6.47 -16.47
C TYR A 246 3.11 -6.49 -17.91
N THR A 247 3.23 -5.31 -18.54
CA THR A 247 3.65 -5.15 -19.94
C THR A 247 4.86 -4.23 -20.13
N GLY A 248 5.50 -3.76 -19.05
CA GLY A 248 6.69 -2.91 -19.14
C GLY A 248 7.94 -3.67 -19.57
N ARG A 249 8.85 -3.00 -20.31
CA ARG A 249 10.10 -3.60 -20.81
C ARG A 249 11.06 -4.04 -19.70
N LEU A 250 11.10 -3.31 -18.60
CA LEU A 250 11.85 -3.67 -17.40
C LEU A 250 10.89 -4.28 -16.38
N LEU A 251 11.22 -5.45 -15.83
CA LEU A 251 10.38 -6.11 -14.83
C LEU A 251 10.39 -5.31 -13.50
N PRO A 252 9.27 -5.28 -12.74
CA PRO A 252 9.25 -4.73 -11.38
C PRO A 252 10.07 -5.62 -10.46
N ASP A 253 10.74 -5.05 -9.45
CA ASP A 253 11.63 -5.82 -8.54
C ASP A 253 10.88 -6.85 -7.67
N HIS A 254 9.55 -6.78 -7.67
CA HIS A 254 8.64 -7.62 -6.90
C HIS A 254 7.60 -8.32 -7.79
N TYR A 255 6.99 -9.39 -7.28
CA TYR A 255 5.91 -10.13 -7.95
C TYR A 255 4.74 -10.39 -7.00
N PRO A 256 3.49 -10.49 -7.51
CA PRO A 256 2.32 -10.84 -6.68
C PRO A 256 2.38 -12.33 -6.29
N VAL A 257 2.25 -12.59 -4.98
CA VAL A 257 2.49 -13.93 -4.42
C VAL A 257 1.18 -14.68 -4.12
N LYS A 258 1.23 -16.00 -4.23
CA LYS A 258 0.21 -16.95 -3.79
C LYS A 258 -0.09 -16.80 -2.30
N ILE A 259 -1.38 -16.91 -1.94
CA ILE A 259 -1.85 -16.93 -0.57
C ILE A 259 -1.67 -18.37 -0.04
N ALA A 260 -0.45 -18.66 0.42
CA ALA A 260 -0.08 -19.94 1.01
C ALA A 260 0.98 -19.74 2.09
N ARG A 261 1.04 -20.66 3.06
CA ARG A 261 1.93 -20.54 4.23
C ARG A 261 3.42 -20.65 3.88
N ASP A 262 3.73 -21.32 2.77
CA ASP A 262 5.08 -21.43 2.23
C ASP A 262 5.49 -20.22 1.36
N SER A 263 4.55 -19.31 1.10
CA SER A 263 4.69 -18.14 0.23
C SER A 263 4.63 -16.84 1.03
N ILE A 264 3.63 -16.65 1.89
CA ILE A 264 3.52 -15.47 2.76
C ILE A 264 4.32 -15.73 4.04
N LYS A 265 5.52 -15.17 4.07
CA LYS A 265 6.58 -15.39 5.08
C LYS A 265 7.19 -14.05 5.58
N PRO A 266 7.99 -14.05 6.65
CA PRO A 266 8.78 -12.86 7.02
C PRO A 266 9.58 -12.32 5.83
N GLY A 267 9.63 -10.99 5.66
CA GLY A 267 10.21 -10.33 4.49
C GLY A 267 9.29 -10.24 3.26
N THR A 268 8.09 -10.83 3.31
CA THR A 268 7.01 -10.56 2.33
C THR A 268 6.46 -9.16 2.56
N ILE A 269 6.14 -8.45 1.47
CA ILE A 269 5.72 -7.06 1.49
C ILE A 269 4.21 -6.98 1.34
N ILE A 270 3.58 -6.06 2.08
CA ILE A 270 2.18 -5.67 1.95
C ILE A 270 2.17 -4.29 1.31
N TYR A 271 1.47 -4.13 0.18
CA TYR A 271 1.30 -2.84 -0.47
C TYR A 271 -0.17 -2.38 -0.42
N ASP A 272 -0.39 -1.18 0.12
CA ASP A 272 -1.68 -0.50 0.13
C ASP A 272 -1.78 0.58 -0.96
N PRO A 273 -2.84 0.60 -1.78
CA PRO A 273 -3.03 1.55 -2.87
C PRO A 273 -3.40 2.98 -2.42
N ASN A 274 -3.49 3.25 -1.11
CA ASN A 274 -3.51 4.60 -0.54
C ASN A 274 -2.08 5.12 -0.24
N GLY A 275 -1.05 4.32 -0.50
CA GLY A 275 0.36 4.74 -0.47
C GLY A 275 1.19 4.12 0.65
N HIS A 276 0.59 3.34 1.56
CA HIS A 276 1.30 2.66 2.66
C HIS A 276 1.97 1.36 2.18
N VAL A 277 3.11 1.04 2.77
CA VAL A 277 3.89 -0.18 2.51
C VAL A 277 4.33 -0.75 3.86
N ALA A 278 4.25 -2.06 4.02
CA ALA A 278 4.66 -2.75 5.25
C ALA A 278 5.39 -4.06 4.94
N VAL A 279 6.21 -4.53 5.89
CA VAL A 279 6.94 -5.79 5.77
C VAL A 279 6.44 -6.78 6.82
N ILE A 280 5.98 -7.94 6.38
CA ILE A 280 5.61 -9.05 7.26
C ILE A 280 6.84 -9.50 8.04
N TYR A 281 6.72 -9.67 9.35
CA TYR A 281 7.78 -10.26 10.18
C TYR A 281 7.36 -11.58 10.83
N LYS A 282 6.06 -11.90 10.89
CA LYS A 282 5.57 -13.14 11.51
C LYS A 282 4.22 -13.56 10.92
N VAL A 283 4.04 -14.87 10.74
CA VAL A 283 2.74 -15.50 10.47
C VAL A 283 2.52 -16.58 11.52
N THR A 284 1.54 -16.39 12.41
CA THR A 284 1.29 -17.28 13.55
C THR A 284 0.50 -18.54 13.12
N GLY A 285 0.43 -19.56 13.97
CA GLY A 285 -0.28 -20.83 13.66
C GLY A 285 -1.79 -20.68 13.44
N GLU A 286 -2.36 -19.58 13.90
CA GLU A 286 -3.75 -19.13 13.69
C GLU A 286 -3.94 -18.29 12.40
N GLY A 287 -2.91 -18.23 11.55
CA GLY A 287 -2.92 -17.48 10.28
C GLY A 287 -2.86 -15.96 10.42
N ARG A 288 -2.65 -15.42 11.64
CA ARG A 288 -2.52 -13.98 11.85
C ARG A 288 -1.16 -13.49 11.36
N ILE A 289 -1.17 -12.55 10.44
CA ILE A 289 0.02 -11.89 9.90
C ILE A 289 0.33 -10.67 10.76
N HIS A 290 1.57 -10.56 11.23
CA HIS A 290 2.10 -9.35 11.86
C HIS A 290 3.11 -8.68 10.93
N TYR A 291 3.04 -7.36 10.84
CA TYR A 291 3.93 -6.54 10.02
C TYR A 291 4.66 -5.47 10.86
N ILE A 292 5.78 -5.02 10.31
CA ILE A 292 6.47 -3.78 10.69
C ILE A 292 6.34 -2.77 9.54
N ASP A 293 6.22 -1.51 9.92
CA ASP A 293 6.21 -0.37 9.02
C ASP A 293 7.00 0.78 9.67
N THR A 294 7.64 1.60 8.84
CA THR A 294 8.34 2.81 9.29
C THR A 294 7.71 4.05 8.69
N HIS A 295 8.04 5.21 9.24
CA HIS A 295 7.37 6.47 8.95
C HIS A 295 8.39 7.58 8.66
N PRO A 296 7.96 8.74 8.09
CA PRO A 296 8.88 9.86 7.81
C PRO A 296 9.60 10.49 9.02
N ASP A 297 9.20 10.15 10.26
CA ASP A 297 9.92 10.49 11.50
C ASP A 297 10.98 9.43 11.90
N ASN A 298 11.25 8.45 11.03
CA ASN A 298 12.11 7.28 11.23
C ASN A 298 11.65 6.33 12.37
N SER A 299 10.44 6.51 12.91
CA SER A 299 9.86 5.56 13.87
C SER A 299 9.46 4.26 13.18
N LEU A 300 9.47 3.16 13.94
CA LEU A 300 9.07 1.82 13.49
C LEU A 300 7.92 1.31 14.36
N THR A 301 6.77 1.09 13.75
CA THR A 301 5.58 0.53 14.37
C THR A 301 5.39 -0.94 14.02
N ARG A 302 4.43 -1.60 14.70
CA ARG A 302 4.02 -2.98 14.47
C ARG A 302 2.51 -3.04 14.41
N GLY A 303 1.97 -3.89 13.55
CA GLY A 303 0.52 -4.08 13.45
C GLY A 303 0.14 -5.48 12.99
N ILE A 304 -1.18 -5.70 12.93
CA ILE A 304 -1.79 -6.95 12.46
C ILE A 304 -2.46 -6.66 11.11
N TYR A 305 -2.21 -7.51 10.11
CA TYR A 305 -2.86 -7.35 8.80
C TYR A 305 -4.38 -7.54 8.91
N GLY A 306 -5.14 -6.69 8.23
CA GLY A 306 -6.60 -6.68 8.29
C GLY A 306 -7.22 -5.70 7.30
N LYS A 307 -8.48 -5.31 7.56
CA LYS A 307 -9.32 -4.56 6.62
C LYS A 307 -8.84 -3.13 6.33
N ALA A 308 -7.92 -2.60 7.14
CA ALA A 308 -7.23 -1.34 6.90
C ALA A 308 -6.24 -1.39 5.69
N PHE A 309 -5.86 -2.59 5.22
CA PHE A 309 -5.09 -2.75 3.99
C PHE A 309 -6.04 -3.05 2.81
N ALA A 310 -6.27 -2.06 1.95
CA ALA A 310 -7.29 -2.09 0.92
C ALA A 310 -6.98 -3.06 -0.24
N ARG A 311 -7.78 -4.12 -0.38
CA ARG A 311 -7.90 -4.87 -1.64
C ARG A 311 -8.54 -4.00 -2.74
N SER A 312 -7.80 -3.72 -3.80
CA SER A 312 -8.22 -2.84 -4.92
C SER A 312 -8.22 -3.53 -6.28
N SER A 313 -8.44 -2.72 -7.33
CA SER A 313 -8.31 -3.17 -8.72
C SER A 313 -6.89 -3.70 -9.02
N PRO A 314 -6.77 -4.72 -9.90
CA PRO A 314 -5.49 -5.31 -10.28
C PRO A 314 -4.51 -4.28 -10.83
N GLY A 315 -5.01 -3.26 -11.56
CA GLY A 315 -4.18 -2.17 -12.09
C GLY A 315 -3.36 -1.44 -11.02
N MET A 316 -3.90 -1.28 -9.81
CA MET A 316 -3.16 -0.67 -8.70
C MET A 316 -2.15 -1.63 -8.05
N GLY A 317 -2.29 -2.95 -8.23
CA GLY A 317 -1.30 -3.93 -7.80
C GLY A 317 -1.20 -4.16 -6.28
N ALA A 318 -2.24 -3.83 -5.51
CA ALA A 318 -2.30 -3.97 -4.04
C ALA A 318 -2.07 -5.41 -3.53
N GLY A 319 -1.80 -5.53 -2.23
CA GLY A 319 -1.72 -6.82 -1.53
C GLY A 319 -0.29 -7.34 -1.36
N PHE A 320 -0.14 -8.67 -1.33
CA PHE A 320 1.10 -9.36 -0.98
C PHE A 320 2.07 -9.48 -2.16
N LYS A 321 3.33 -9.10 -1.92
CA LYS A 321 4.42 -9.11 -2.89
C LYS A 321 5.68 -9.74 -2.31
N ARG A 322 6.46 -10.43 -3.14
CA ARG A 322 7.81 -10.90 -2.79
C ARG A 322 8.85 -10.35 -3.76
N TRP A 323 10.11 -10.30 -3.31
CA TRP A 323 11.29 -9.98 -4.12
C TRP A 323 11.45 -10.99 -5.25
N ARG A 324 11.58 -10.54 -6.50
CA ARG A 324 11.96 -11.44 -7.60
C ARG A 324 13.38 -11.98 -7.35
N PRO A 325 13.63 -13.28 -7.60
CA PRO A 325 14.98 -13.82 -7.65
C PRO A 325 15.88 -12.99 -8.59
N GLN A 326 17.09 -12.69 -8.11
CA GLN A 326 18.07 -11.84 -8.80
C GLN A 326 19.37 -12.62 -9.07
N THR A 327 19.81 -12.63 -10.33
CA THR A 327 21.02 -13.31 -10.77
C THR A 327 21.91 -12.38 -11.58
N LEU A 328 23.13 -12.16 -11.08
CA LEU A 328 24.21 -11.46 -11.76
C LEU A 328 24.80 -12.35 -12.87
N VAL A 329 24.88 -11.82 -14.08
CA VAL A 329 25.45 -12.51 -15.25
C VAL A 329 26.46 -11.63 -15.97
N GLY A 330 27.49 -12.24 -16.57
CA GLY A 330 28.53 -11.51 -17.33
C GLY A 330 29.45 -10.62 -16.47
N ALA A 331 29.49 -10.84 -15.16
CA ALA A 331 30.39 -10.14 -14.26
C ALA A 331 31.81 -10.74 -14.28
N ALA A 332 32.83 -9.90 -14.14
CA ALA A 332 34.21 -10.32 -13.93
C ALA A 332 34.46 -10.60 -12.44
N GLN A 333 35.31 -11.57 -12.12
CA GLN A 333 35.76 -11.83 -10.75
C GLN A 333 37.13 -11.19 -10.53
N ALA A 334 37.25 -10.40 -9.46
CA ALA A 334 38.49 -9.77 -9.03
C ALA A 334 39.35 -10.74 -8.19
N PRO A 335 40.68 -10.48 -8.03
CA PRO A 335 41.58 -11.35 -7.25
C PRO A 335 41.22 -11.52 -5.77
N ASP A 336 40.37 -10.67 -5.21
CA ASP A 336 39.84 -10.80 -3.85
C ASP A 336 38.60 -11.72 -3.75
N GLY A 337 38.22 -12.34 -4.87
CA GLY A 337 37.04 -13.20 -5.02
C GLY A 337 35.74 -12.44 -5.33
N SER A 338 35.74 -11.10 -5.40
CA SER A 338 34.50 -10.33 -5.60
C SER A 338 34.11 -10.14 -7.07
N TYR A 339 32.81 -10.18 -7.36
CA TYR A 339 32.24 -9.96 -8.69
C TYR A 339 31.93 -8.48 -8.94
N HIS A 340 32.19 -8.00 -10.16
CA HIS A 340 31.92 -6.63 -10.60
C HIS A 340 31.62 -6.57 -12.10
N GLY A 341 30.92 -5.52 -12.53
CA GLY A 341 30.38 -5.41 -13.89
C GLY A 341 29.28 -6.44 -14.17
N GLY A 342 28.99 -6.69 -15.44
CA GLY A 342 27.87 -7.54 -15.85
C GLY A 342 26.51 -6.86 -15.66
N GLN A 343 25.45 -7.67 -15.56
CA GLN A 343 24.05 -7.21 -15.41
C GLN A 343 23.26 -8.15 -14.49
N ILE A 344 22.28 -7.63 -13.75
CA ILE A 344 21.41 -8.41 -12.86
C ILE A 344 20.08 -8.70 -13.55
N LYS A 345 19.90 -9.96 -13.94
CA LYS A 345 18.64 -10.47 -14.48
C LYS A 345 17.67 -10.81 -13.34
N LEU A 346 16.40 -10.48 -13.55
CA LEU A 346 15.28 -10.88 -12.70
C LEU A 346 14.58 -12.10 -13.30
N ALA A 347 14.04 -12.98 -12.45
CA ALA A 347 13.16 -14.05 -12.92
C ALA A 347 11.85 -13.50 -13.52
N ALA A 348 11.44 -14.02 -14.68
CA ALA A 348 10.15 -13.72 -15.28
C ALA A 348 9.03 -14.45 -14.54
N ASP A 349 7.78 -13.99 -14.66
CA ASP A 349 6.65 -14.52 -13.90
C ASP A 349 6.43 -16.03 -14.07
N LYS A 350 6.66 -16.55 -15.28
CA LYS A 350 6.59 -17.99 -15.60
C LYS A 350 7.64 -18.87 -14.89
N ASP A 351 8.70 -18.27 -14.36
CA ASP A 351 9.84 -18.96 -13.73
C ASP A 351 9.77 -18.88 -12.18
N ILE A 352 8.66 -18.37 -11.63
CA ILE A 352 8.46 -18.14 -10.20
C ILE A 352 7.32 -19.02 -9.68
N ALA A 353 7.65 -20.09 -8.95
CA ALA A 353 6.72 -21.16 -8.58
C ALA A 353 5.57 -20.75 -7.65
N ASP A 354 5.69 -19.65 -6.90
CA ASP A 354 4.65 -19.10 -6.03
C ASP A 354 4.04 -17.77 -6.53
N TRP A 355 4.21 -17.45 -7.81
CA TRP A 355 3.50 -16.35 -8.47
C TRP A 355 1.98 -16.65 -8.53
N SER A 356 1.14 -15.68 -8.16
CA SER A 356 -0.31 -15.81 -8.34
C SER A 356 -1.06 -14.48 -8.34
N GLU A 357 -2.08 -14.39 -9.19
CA GLU A 357 -3.05 -13.29 -9.23
C GLU A 357 -4.27 -13.51 -8.31
N GLU A 358 -4.33 -14.60 -7.54
CA GLU A 358 -5.55 -15.01 -6.81
C GLU A 358 -6.07 -13.94 -5.84
N GLN A 359 -5.18 -13.14 -5.23
CA GLN A 359 -5.56 -11.98 -4.41
C GLN A 359 -6.38 -10.91 -5.17
N PHE A 360 -6.17 -10.79 -6.49
CA PHE A 360 -6.91 -9.87 -7.34
C PHE A 360 -8.23 -10.48 -7.84
N PHE A 361 -8.20 -11.71 -8.37
CA PHE A 361 -9.31 -12.29 -9.14
C PHE A 361 -10.07 -13.44 -8.46
N GLY A 362 -9.62 -13.88 -7.28
CA GLY A 362 -10.19 -15.02 -6.58
C GLY A 362 -9.57 -16.38 -6.94
N THR A 363 -10.08 -17.43 -6.30
CA THR A 363 -9.55 -18.81 -6.38
C THR A 363 -10.33 -19.73 -7.31
N GLU A 364 -11.52 -19.35 -7.74
CA GLU A 364 -12.31 -20.14 -8.71
C GLU A 364 -11.61 -20.20 -10.08
N PRO A 365 -11.64 -21.33 -10.80
CA PRO A 365 -11.03 -21.45 -12.14
C PRO A 365 -11.63 -20.48 -13.17
N ASN A 366 -12.96 -20.32 -13.15
CA ASN A 366 -13.69 -19.41 -14.04
C ASN A 366 -13.72 -18.00 -13.45
N ARG A 367 -12.54 -17.36 -13.40
CA ARG A 367 -12.36 -16.01 -12.85
C ARG A 367 -13.24 -14.96 -13.57
N PRO A 368 -13.95 -14.09 -12.84
CA PRO A 368 -14.80 -13.07 -13.45
C PRO A 368 -13.97 -11.93 -14.06
N LYS A 369 -14.46 -11.35 -15.17
CA LYS A 369 -13.84 -10.18 -15.82
C LYS A 369 -13.76 -8.94 -14.92
N LEU A 370 -14.60 -8.86 -13.88
CA LEU A 370 -14.55 -7.84 -12.83
C LEU A 370 -13.92 -8.42 -11.57
N TRP A 371 -12.72 -7.96 -11.24
CA TRP A 371 -11.95 -8.37 -10.05
C TRP A 371 -12.76 -8.33 -8.73
N SER A 372 -13.65 -7.35 -8.59
CA SER A 372 -14.50 -7.15 -7.43
C SER A 372 -15.53 -8.27 -7.21
N MET A 373 -15.82 -9.07 -8.25
CA MET A 373 -16.67 -10.27 -8.17
C MET A 373 -15.88 -11.55 -7.89
N GLY A 374 -14.53 -11.48 -7.82
CA GLY A 374 -13.67 -12.64 -7.59
C GLY A 374 -13.91 -13.26 -6.21
N LYS A 375 -14.34 -14.52 -6.18
CA LYS A 375 -14.64 -15.26 -4.95
C LYS A 375 -13.41 -15.95 -4.37
N PHE A 376 -13.37 -16.08 -3.05
CA PHE A 376 -12.31 -16.78 -2.32
C PHE A 376 -12.87 -18.06 -1.70
N VAL A 377 -12.82 -19.13 -2.48
CA VAL A 377 -13.31 -20.46 -2.07
C VAL A 377 -12.20 -21.25 -1.37
N LEU A 378 -12.53 -21.84 -0.22
CA LEU A 378 -11.70 -22.75 0.56
C LEU A 378 -12.61 -23.86 1.14
N GLU A 379 -12.23 -25.13 1.02
CA GLU A 379 -13.00 -26.26 1.60
C GLU A 379 -14.50 -26.27 1.17
N ALA A 380 -14.78 -25.77 -0.05
CA ALA A 380 -16.11 -25.50 -0.63
C ALA A 380 -16.94 -24.35 0.02
N GLU A 381 -16.46 -23.72 1.09
CA GLU A 381 -16.99 -22.47 1.62
C GLU A 381 -16.50 -21.27 0.79
N THR A 382 -17.36 -20.27 0.55
CA THR A 382 -16.96 -18.98 -0.02
C THR A 382 -16.74 -17.98 1.12
N LEU A 383 -15.51 -17.48 1.25
CA LEU A 383 -15.09 -16.58 2.31
C LEU A 383 -14.91 -15.15 1.79
N GLU A 384 -15.01 -14.18 2.71
CA GLU A 384 -14.51 -12.82 2.50
C GLU A 384 -12.98 -12.82 2.41
N TYR A 385 -12.40 -11.90 1.65
CA TYR A 385 -10.97 -11.93 1.28
C TYR A 385 -10.00 -12.06 2.48
N TYR A 386 -10.19 -11.26 3.52
CA TYR A 386 -9.30 -11.25 4.69
C TYR A 386 -9.48 -12.52 5.55
N ASP A 387 -10.70 -13.04 5.59
CA ASP A 387 -11.06 -14.24 6.33
C ASP A 387 -10.54 -15.49 5.59
N TYR A 388 -10.56 -15.48 4.24
CA TYR A 388 -9.82 -16.43 3.39
C TYR A 388 -8.32 -16.37 3.66
N VAL A 389 -7.69 -15.19 3.58
CA VAL A 389 -6.23 -15.03 3.82
C VAL A 389 -5.86 -15.65 5.16
N ARG A 390 -6.60 -15.34 6.23
CA ARG A 390 -6.33 -15.89 7.55
C ARG A 390 -6.55 -17.41 7.61
N ARG A 391 -7.69 -17.92 7.14
CA ARG A 391 -7.98 -19.37 7.09
C ARG A 391 -6.92 -20.14 6.30
N ARG A 392 -6.44 -19.55 5.20
CA ARG A 392 -5.49 -20.16 4.25
C ARG A 392 -4.05 -20.22 4.77
N LEU A 393 -3.70 -19.36 5.72
CA LEU A 393 -2.39 -19.29 6.40
C LEU A 393 -2.39 -19.93 7.80
N ALA A 394 -3.56 -20.28 8.33
CA ALA A 394 -3.68 -21.03 9.58
C ALA A 394 -3.18 -22.48 9.40
N ASN A 395 -2.75 -23.09 10.51
CA ASN A 395 -2.37 -24.50 10.56
C ASN A 395 -3.61 -25.39 10.36
N ALA A 396 -3.41 -26.59 9.82
CA ALA A 396 -4.49 -27.57 9.64
C ALA A 396 -5.21 -27.85 10.96
N GLY A 397 -6.55 -27.88 10.92
CA GLY A 397 -7.39 -28.09 12.11
C GLY A 397 -7.56 -26.88 13.04
N PHE A 398 -6.91 -25.73 12.78
CA PHE A 398 -7.07 -24.54 13.61
C PHE A 398 -8.52 -24.05 13.67
N ARG A 399 -8.95 -23.63 14.87
CA ARG A 399 -10.25 -23.02 15.18
C ARG A 399 -10.03 -21.72 15.94
N TYR A 400 -10.82 -20.69 15.63
CA TYR A 400 -10.77 -19.42 16.36
C TYR A 400 -11.28 -19.60 17.79
N ASP A 401 -10.56 -18.99 18.75
CA ASP A 401 -11.04 -18.79 20.12
C ASP A 401 -11.57 -17.34 20.23
N PRO A 402 -12.89 -17.12 20.38
CA PRO A 402 -13.47 -15.78 20.44
C PRO A 402 -12.91 -14.89 21.57
N LEU A 403 -12.45 -15.48 22.67
CA LEU A 403 -11.86 -14.74 23.79
C LEU A 403 -10.45 -14.27 23.45
N GLU A 404 -9.60 -15.12 22.86
CA GLU A 404 -8.28 -14.70 22.38
C GLU A 404 -8.34 -13.79 21.15
N GLU A 405 -9.33 -13.92 20.27
CA GLU A 405 -9.57 -12.90 19.24
C GLU A 405 -9.88 -11.53 19.86
N THR A 406 -10.80 -11.50 20.83
CA THR A 406 -11.21 -10.25 21.50
C THR A 406 -10.04 -9.64 22.29
N ARG A 407 -9.28 -10.45 23.05
CA ARG A 407 -8.06 -10.02 23.75
C ARG A 407 -6.98 -9.52 22.80
N SER A 408 -6.80 -10.17 21.64
CA SER A 408 -5.81 -9.74 20.64
C SER A 408 -6.20 -8.42 19.97
N MET A 409 -7.48 -8.24 19.68
CA MET A 409 -8.05 -7.00 19.14
C MET A 409 -7.91 -5.83 20.12
N VAL A 410 -8.26 -6.04 21.41
CA VAL A 410 -8.08 -5.02 22.46
C VAL A 410 -6.59 -4.71 22.70
N ARG A 411 -5.70 -5.71 22.65
CA ARG A 411 -4.24 -5.50 22.72
C ARG A 411 -3.75 -4.62 21.56
N SER A 412 -4.19 -4.85 20.31
CA SER A 412 -3.84 -3.99 19.17
C SER A 412 -4.24 -2.54 19.43
N LEU A 413 -5.51 -2.29 19.75
CA LEU A 413 -6.02 -0.95 20.04
C LEU A 413 -5.24 -0.24 21.15
N CYS A 414 -4.79 -0.96 22.18
CA CYS A 414 -3.93 -0.40 23.23
C CYS A 414 -2.52 -0.03 22.73
N GLU A 415 -1.92 -0.76 21.78
CA GLU A 415 -0.66 -0.36 21.14
C GLU A 415 -0.87 0.80 20.17
N ASP A 416 -1.96 0.81 19.41
CA ASP A 416 -2.28 1.85 18.44
C ASP A 416 -2.52 3.21 19.15
N LEU A 417 -3.18 3.18 20.31
CA LEU A 417 -3.30 4.34 21.19
C LEU A 417 -1.98 4.80 21.82
N LYS A 418 -1.01 3.90 22.06
CA LYS A 418 0.35 4.28 22.50
C LYS A 418 1.10 4.96 21.35
N TYR A 419 1.11 4.35 20.16
CA TYR A 419 1.74 4.95 18.98
C TYR A 419 1.18 6.33 18.66
N ARG A 420 -0.12 6.58 18.91
CA ARG A 420 -0.69 7.92 18.79
C ARG A 420 -0.13 8.92 19.82
N VAL A 421 0.16 8.49 21.06
CA VAL A 421 0.85 9.32 22.07
C VAL A 421 2.27 9.65 21.59
N ASP A 422 3.06 8.64 21.21
CA ASP A 422 4.43 8.87 20.73
C ASP A 422 4.45 9.86 19.54
N ALA A 423 3.47 9.76 18.65
CA ALA A 423 3.34 10.65 17.50
C ALA A 423 2.96 12.10 17.87
N VAL A 424 2.12 12.30 18.89
CA VAL A 424 1.86 13.63 19.47
C VAL A 424 3.14 14.20 20.09
N ASP A 425 3.88 13.40 20.84
CA ASP A 425 5.10 13.86 21.52
C ASP A 425 6.22 14.21 20.52
N ILE A 426 6.32 13.48 19.40
CA ILE A 426 7.20 13.82 18.27
C ILE A 426 6.80 15.17 17.65
N ALA A 427 5.50 15.40 17.38
CA ALA A 427 5.02 16.68 16.86
C ALA A 427 5.27 17.85 17.84
N ILE A 428 5.06 17.62 19.14
CA ILE A 428 5.37 18.60 20.19
C ILE A 428 6.87 18.93 20.19
N LYS A 429 7.74 17.90 20.14
CA LYS A 429 9.20 18.05 20.11
C LYS A 429 9.69 18.76 18.84
N ALA A 430 9.06 18.53 17.69
CA ALA A 430 9.31 19.23 16.42
C ALA A 430 8.78 20.68 16.39
N GLY A 431 8.25 21.18 17.52
CA GLY A 431 7.76 22.56 17.68
C GLY A 431 6.47 22.85 16.93
N ILE A 432 5.78 21.84 16.39
CA ILE A 432 4.59 21.98 15.54
C ILE A 432 3.50 22.82 16.22
N HIS A 433 3.23 22.56 17.50
CA HIS A 433 2.29 23.31 18.34
C HIS A 433 2.62 24.80 18.55
N LYS A 434 3.79 25.27 18.10
CA LYS A 434 4.22 26.68 18.15
C LYS A 434 4.24 27.36 16.77
N ARG A 435 4.03 26.60 15.68
CA ARG A 435 3.93 27.14 14.32
C ARG A 435 2.55 27.77 14.12
N GLN A 436 2.43 28.69 13.17
CA GLN A 436 1.13 29.18 12.74
C GLN A 436 0.34 28.04 12.06
N GLN A 437 -0.98 28.03 12.20
CA GLN A 437 -1.82 27.08 11.47
C GLN A 437 -1.71 27.38 9.96
N PRO A 438 -1.60 26.36 9.10
CA PRO A 438 -1.53 26.57 7.66
C PRO A 438 -2.85 27.14 7.12
N ASP A 439 -2.78 28.09 6.18
CA ASP A 439 -3.94 28.79 5.60
C ASP A 439 -4.98 27.84 4.96
N ARG A 440 -4.57 26.62 4.62
CA ARG A 440 -5.43 25.54 4.12
C ARG A 440 -4.85 24.17 4.47
N LEU A 441 -5.72 23.17 4.50
CA LEU A 441 -5.35 21.76 4.47
C LEU A 441 -4.71 21.39 3.11
N PRO A 442 -3.87 20.34 3.04
CA PRO A 442 -3.34 19.83 1.76
C PRO A 442 -4.44 19.20 0.91
N ASN A 443 -4.21 19.13 -0.41
CA ASN A 443 -5.16 18.57 -1.38
C ASN A 443 -5.46 17.07 -1.14
N ASN A 444 -4.51 16.34 -0.55
CA ASN A 444 -4.71 14.97 -0.06
C ASN A 444 -4.34 14.95 1.42
N ILE A 445 -5.34 14.91 2.31
CA ILE A 445 -5.11 14.84 3.76
C ILE A 445 -4.55 13.49 4.22
N TYR A 446 -4.56 12.45 3.38
CA TYR A 446 -3.93 11.15 3.62
C TYR A 446 -2.56 11.02 2.92
N GLY A 447 -2.06 12.10 2.31
CA GLY A 447 -0.72 12.14 1.71
C GLY A 447 0.32 12.54 2.76
N THR A 448 1.41 11.78 2.83
CA THR A 448 2.51 11.96 3.80
C THR A 448 3.46 13.11 3.40
N ASP A 449 2.91 14.23 2.90
CA ASP A 449 3.66 15.26 2.18
C ASP A 449 4.00 16.48 3.07
N GLY A 450 5.31 16.72 3.25
CA GLY A 450 5.84 17.87 3.99
C GLY A 450 5.53 17.82 5.49
N ASP A 451 5.37 18.99 6.12
CA ASP A 451 5.05 19.09 7.56
C ASP A 451 3.74 18.38 7.94
N TRP A 452 2.82 18.11 7.00
CA TRP A 452 1.46 17.64 7.29
C TRP A 452 1.42 16.30 8.02
N GLU A 453 2.31 15.37 7.67
CA GLU A 453 2.47 14.10 8.39
C GLU A 453 2.79 14.36 9.87
N THR A 454 3.71 15.29 10.14
CA THR A 454 4.09 15.71 11.50
C THR A 454 2.98 16.51 12.21
N TYR A 455 2.11 17.22 11.49
CA TYR A 455 0.97 17.94 12.07
C TYR A 455 -0.14 17.03 12.58
N SER A 456 -0.43 15.95 11.83
CA SER A 456 -1.74 15.28 11.90
C SER A 456 -1.68 13.75 11.89
N THR A 457 -0.52 13.18 11.54
CA THR A 457 -0.23 11.73 11.47
C THR A 457 -1.30 10.91 10.72
N PRO A 458 -1.75 11.34 9.53
CA PRO A 458 -3.00 10.85 8.92
C PRO A 458 -3.06 9.35 8.70
N SER A 459 -1.95 8.74 8.27
CA SER A 459 -1.90 7.29 8.02
C SER A 459 -2.02 6.48 9.32
N ARG A 460 -1.53 7.01 10.44
CA ARG A 460 -1.67 6.39 11.78
C ARG A 460 -3.09 6.59 12.32
N ASP A 461 -3.65 7.79 12.16
CA ASP A 461 -4.97 8.14 12.66
C ASP A 461 -6.10 7.44 11.88
N ALA A 462 -5.98 7.35 10.56
CA ALA A 462 -6.92 6.59 9.72
C ALA A 462 -6.92 5.10 10.07
N ARG A 463 -5.74 4.49 10.27
CA ARG A 463 -5.63 3.09 10.70
C ARG A 463 -6.25 2.88 12.08
N LEU A 464 -6.00 3.77 13.04
CA LEU A 464 -6.62 3.74 14.37
C LEU A 464 -8.15 3.85 14.27
N GLU A 465 -8.70 4.67 13.36
CA GLU A 465 -10.13 4.73 13.11
C GLU A 465 -10.68 3.39 12.59
N ASP A 466 -10.06 2.81 11.55
CA ASP A 466 -10.49 1.55 10.95
C ASP A 466 -10.41 0.37 11.92
N ASP A 467 -9.35 0.27 12.73
CA ASP A 467 -9.20 -0.76 13.75
C ASP A 467 -10.26 -0.62 14.87
N VAL A 468 -10.59 0.61 15.29
CA VAL A 468 -11.69 0.89 16.25
C VAL A 468 -13.06 0.56 15.64
N GLN A 469 -13.33 0.98 14.39
CA GLN A 469 -14.57 0.62 13.69
C GLN A 469 -14.70 -0.90 13.52
N GLY A 470 -13.62 -1.58 13.16
CA GLY A 470 -13.54 -3.03 13.02
C GLY A 470 -13.78 -3.76 14.34
N ALA A 471 -13.38 -3.17 15.47
CA ALA A 471 -13.69 -3.72 16.79
C ALA A 471 -15.16 -3.54 17.18
N ALA A 472 -15.71 -2.34 17.03
CA ALA A 472 -17.13 -2.07 17.34
C ALA A 472 -18.09 -2.98 16.54
N ARG A 473 -17.79 -3.23 15.25
CA ARG A 473 -18.59 -4.13 14.41
C ARG A 473 -18.52 -5.60 14.83
N ARG A 474 -17.46 -6.05 15.52
CA ARG A 474 -17.30 -7.42 16.04
C ARG A 474 -17.82 -7.60 17.46
N GLY A 475 -17.83 -6.54 18.27
CA GLY A 475 -18.46 -6.53 19.60
C GLY A 475 -19.97 -6.27 19.59
N SER A 476 -20.56 -6.01 18.42
CA SER A 476 -22.01 -5.86 18.28
C SER A 476 -22.67 -7.25 18.26
N PRO A 477 -23.71 -7.53 19.07
CA PRO A 477 -24.39 -8.81 19.00
C PRO A 477 -25.04 -9.00 17.63
N LEU A 478 -24.95 -10.22 17.09
CA LEU A 478 -25.76 -10.62 15.94
C LEU A 478 -27.25 -10.50 16.32
N PRO A 479 -28.12 -9.95 15.46
CA PRO A 479 -29.56 -10.00 15.71
C PRO A 479 -30.01 -11.46 15.75
N ASP A 480 -30.79 -11.84 16.76
CA ASP A 480 -31.14 -13.23 17.05
C ASP A 480 -31.73 -13.96 15.82
N ALA A 481 -31.06 -15.03 15.41
CA ALA A 481 -31.53 -15.94 14.37
C ALA A 481 -32.64 -16.85 14.91
N GLY A 482 -33.75 -16.25 15.37
CA GLY A 482 -34.70 -16.91 16.28
C GLY A 482 -36.21 -16.67 16.07
N VAL A 483 -36.65 -15.80 15.16
CA VAL A 483 -38.10 -15.61 14.89
C VAL A 483 -38.42 -15.50 13.40
N VAL A 484 -38.90 -16.59 12.80
CA VAL A 484 -39.56 -16.57 11.49
C VAL A 484 -41.00 -16.10 11.66
N ARG A 485 -41.25 -14.79 11.54
CA ARG A 485 -42.60 -14.28 11.26
C ARG A 485 -42.82 -14.26 9.75
N GLN A 486 -43.73 -15.11 9.27
CA GLN A 486 -44.21 -15.05 7.90
C GLN A 486 -44.94 -13.72 7.66
N GLN A 487 -44.66 -13.07 6.52
CA GLN A 487 -45.54 -12.08 5.90
C GLN A 487 -45.67 -12.39 4.40
N PRO A 488 -46.85 -12.19 3.80
CA PRO A 488 -47.13 -12.61 2.44
C PRO A 488 -46.48 -11.72 1.38
N SER A 489 -46.35 -12.27 0.17
CA SER A 489 -45.80 -11.62 -1.02
C SER A 489 -46.62 -10.39 -1.47
N GLY A 490 -45.96 -9.25 -1.71
CA GLY A 490 -46.63 -8.04 -2.21
C GLY A 490 -45.72 -6.97 -2.84
N LEU A 491 -45.74 -6.91 -4.18
CA LEU A 491 -45.52 -5.74 -5.05
C LEU A 491 -44.31 -4.80 -4.79
N CYS A 492 -43.36 -4.80 -5.73
CA CYS A 492 -42.35 -3.75 -5.88
C CYS A 492 -42.95 -2.36 -6.13
N ARG A 493 -42.56 -1.36 -5.32
CA ARG A 493 -42.53 0.06 -5.71
C ARG A 493 -41.23 0.72 -5.25
N ARG A 494 -40.69 1.63 -6.06
CA ARG A 494 -39.51 2.45 -5.72
C ARG A 494 -39.91 3.52 -4.70
N GLY A 495 -39.13 3.68 -3.63
CA GLY A 495 -39.31 4.73 -2.63
C GLY A 495 -37.98 5.12 -1.96
N TYR A 496 -37.79 6.40 -1.68
CA TYR A 496 -36.61 6.92 -1.00
C TYR A 496 -36.70 6.63 0.51
N TRP A 497 -35.67 6.00 1.08
CA TRP A 497 -35.55 5.81 2.53
C TRP A 497 -34.88 7.00 3.21
N ARG A 498 -35.68 7.86 3.87
CA ARG A 498 -35.19 8.65 5.01
C ARG A 498 -34.99 7.71 6.20
N ARG A 499 -33.92 7.90 6.97
CA ARG A 499 -33.72 7.19 8.24
C ARG A 499 -34.54 7.89 9.34
N HIS A 500 -35.36 7.13 10.05
CA HIS A 500 -35.78 7.51 11.40
C HIS A 500 -34.82 6.90 12.42
N SER A 501 -34.43 7.66 13.44
CA SER A 501 -33.67 7.18 14.59
C SER A 501 -34.59 7.15 15.82
N PRO A 502 -34.59 6.08 16.62
CA PRO A 502 -35.36 6.03 17.87
C PRO A 502 -34.64 6.74 19.02
N GLY A 503 -35.40 7.50 19.81
CA GLY A 503 -35.21 7.76 21.25
C GLY A 503 -33.84 8.21 21.78
N LEU A 504 -33.67 9.53 21.96
CA LEU A 504 -32.85 10.09 23.05
C LEU A 504 -33.65 11.21 23.75
N PRO A 505 -33.47 11.43 25.07
CA PRO A 505 -34.27 12.39 25.83
C PRO A 505 -34.00 13.86 25.47
N ALA A 506 -34.93 14.73 25.88
CA ALA A 506 -34.99 16.13 25.47
C ALA A 506 -33.73 16.95 25.82
N ARG A 507 -33.40 17.94 24.96
CA ARG A 507 -32.37 18.96 25.21
C ARG A 507 -33.00 20.21 25.81
N ASP A 508 -32.30 20.84 26.75
CA ASP A 508 -32.69 22.13 27.33
C ASP A 508 -32.51 23.28 26.32
N GLU A 509 -33.60 23.97 26.00
CA GLU A 509 -33.62 25.07 25.02
C GLU A 509 -33.00 26.38 25.57
N ARG A 510 -32.87 26.53 26.90
CA ARG A 510 -32.44 27.78 27.54
C ARG A 510 -31.03 28.21 27.10
N LEU A 511 -30.12 27.24 26.92
CA LEU A 511 -28.73 27.50 26.54
C LEU A 511 -28.60 28.13 25.13
N HIS A 512 -29.47 27.74 24.19
CA HIS A 512 -29.42 28.26 22.82
C HIS A 512 -29.89 29.72 22.71
N HIS A 513 -30.77 30.18 23.61
CA HIS A 513 -31.23 31.57 23.60
C HIS A 513 -30.16 32.53 24.13
N HIS A 514 -29.43 32.13 25.18
CA HIS A 514 -28.39 32.96 25.80
C HIS A 514 -27.19 33.21 24.86
N LEU A 515 -26.73 32.17 24.15
CA LEU A 515 -25.64 32.27 23.16
C LEU A 515 -25.99 33.17 21.96
N ARG A 516 -27.27 33.28 21.60
CA ARG A 516 -27.73 34.20 20.52
C ARG A 516 -27.78 35.66 20.96
N ALA A 517 -27.99 35.94 22.25
CA ALA A 517 -27.93 37.30 22.81
C ALA A 517 -26.49 37.84 22.78
N GLN A 518 -25.54 37.10 23.38
CA GLN A 518 -24.13 37.53 23.47
C GLN A 518 -23.47 37.76 22.10
N ARG A 519 -23.90 37.06 21.04
CA ARG A 519 -23.41 37.30 19.68
C ARG A 519 -23.82 38.67 19.13
N ARG A 520 -25.09 39.06 19.34
CA ARG A 520 -25.64 40.35 18.88
C ARG A 520 -25.02 41.53 19.63
N GLU A 521 -24.74 41.38 20.92
CA GLU A 521 -24.06 42.42 21.72
C GLU A 521 -22.62 42.64 21.25
N ARG A 522 -21.88 41.57 20.93
CA ARG A 522 -20.53 41.68 20.36
C ARG A 522 -20.51 42.33 18.97
N GLU A 523 -21.47 41.98 18.11
CA GLU A 523 -21.62 42.59 16.79
C GLU A 523 -21.95 44.11 16.90
N ALA A 524 -22.81 44.49 17.84
CA ALA A 524 -23.11 45.90 18.11
C ALA A 524 -21.94 46.69 18.72
N ALA A 525 -21.08 46.04 19.52
CA ALA A 525 -19.91 46.68 20.13
C ALA A 525 -18.80 47.04 19.12
N VAL A 526 -18.62 46.23 18.06
CA VAL A 526 -17.64 46.51 17.00
C VAL A 526 -18.02 47.75 16.18
N LEU A 527 -19.31 47.88 15.83
CA LEU A 527 -19.83 49.01 15.05
C LEU A 527 -19.77 50.37 15.77
N ARG A 528 -19.55 50.39 17.10
CA ARG A 528 -19.47 51.63 17.92
C ARG A 528 -18.05 52.16 18.13
N ARG A 529 -17.01 51.54 17.56
CA ARG A 529 -15.60 51.88 17.84
C ARG A 529 -14.78 52.44 16.65
N GLY A 530 -15.41 52.81 15.53
CA GLY A 530 -14.73 53.40 14.37
C GLY A 530 -15.20 54.82 14.03
N GLY A 531 -14.41 55.85 14.34
CA GLY A 531 -14.64 57.22 13.84
C GLY A 531 -13.80 58.31 14.50
N ALA A 532 -13.28 59.24 13.66
CA ALA A 532 -12.50 60.47 13.98
C ALA A 532 -11.11 60.26 14.64
N ALA A 533 -10.05 61.04 14.34
CA ALA A 533 -9.70 62.03 13.29
C ALA A 533 -8.16 62.32 13.42
N PRO A 534 -7.46 63.25 12.69
CA PRO A 534 -7.89 64.17 11.62
C PRO A 534 -6.97 64.21 10.36
N VAL A 535 -7.18 65.24 9.53
CA VAL A 535 -6.60 65.50 8.18
C VAL A 535 -5.18 66.10 8.21
N ARG A 536 -4.37 65.84 7.17
CA ARG A 536 -3.43 66.84 6.60
C ARG A 536 -3.28 66.71 5.07
N THR A 537 -2.82 67.78 4.41
CA THR A 537 -3.08 68.07 2.99
C THR A 537 -1.81 68.42 2.21
N LEU A 538 -1.70 67.99 0.95
CA LEU A 538 -0.91 68.55 -0.19
C LEU A 538 -1.07 67.58 -1.39
N VAL A 539 -1.11 67.91 -2.68
CA VAL A 539 -1.58 69.02 -3.53
C VAL A 539 -1.27 68.57 -4.98
N ARG A 540 -2.14 68.94 -5.95
CA ARG A 540 -2.00 68.95 -7.43
C ARG A 540 -0.68 68.42 -8.06
N SER A 541 -0.72 67.65 -9.15
CA SER A 541 -1.15 68.18 -10.47
C SER A 541 -1.53 67.11 -11.53
N ALA A 542 -2.06 67.57 -12.68
CA ALA A 542 -2.33 66.82 -13.91
C ALA A 542 -1.96 67.70 -15.13
N PRO A 543 -1.90 67.19 -16.40
CA PRO A 543 -3.08 67.35 -17.26
C PRO A 543 -3.30 66.34 -18.45
N LEU A 544 -4.57 65.98 -18.66
CA LEU A 544 -5.35 65.98 -19.93
C LEU A 544 -5.08 65.01 -21.12
N ARG A 545 -6.21 64.78 -21.84
CA ARG A 545 -6.46 64.14 -23.17
C ARG A 545 -6.57 62.60 -23.17
N GLY A 546 -7.65 61.98 -23.66
CA GLY A 546 -8.93 62.51 -24.15
C GLY A 546 -9.99 61.43 -24.44
N ALA A 547 -11.26 61.82 -24.50
CA ALA A 547 -12.46 61.02 -24.82
C ALA A 547 -13.26 61.77 -25.94
N PRO A 548 -14.49 61.41 -26.40
CA PRO A 548 -15.46 60.36 -26.03
C PRO A 548 -15.72 59.38 -27.23
N VAL A 549 -16.84 58.68 -27.54
CA VAL A 549 -18.29 58.70 -27.17
C VAL A 549 -18.93 57.29 -27.28
N GLY A 550 -19.76 56.91 -26.29
CA GLY A 550 -21.00 56.13 -26.47
C GLY A 550 -20.90 54.59 -26.63
N GLY A 551 -21.93 53.81 -26.27
CA GLY A 551 -23.21 54.14 -25.64
C GLY A 551 -23.90 52.89 -25.04
N ALA A 552 -24.88 53.05 -24.16
CA ALA A 552 -25.38 51.96 -23.30
C ALA A 552 -26.87 51.60 -23.49
N ARG A 553 -27.18 50.29 -23.36
CA ARG A 553 -28.41 49.64 -22.82
C ARG A 553 -28.21 48.11 -22.92
N ALA A 554 -28.50 47.21 -21.97
CA ALA A 554 -29.37 47.12 -20.77
C ALA A 554 -30.70 46.37 -21.00
N ARG A 555 -30.97 45.37 -20.13
CA ARG A 555 -32.16 44.46 -20.06
C ARG A 555 -32.20 43.38 -21.18
N GLY A 556 -32.76 42.18 -20.98
CA GLY A 556 -33.24 41.54 -19.73
C GLY A 556 -34.39 40.53 -19.93
N ALA A 557 -34.63 39.70 -18.91
CA ALA A 557 -35.79 38.78 -18.72
C ALA A 557 -35.84 37.45 -19.51
N CYS A 558 -36.79 36.59 -19.11
CA CYS A 558 -36.95 35.18 -19.49
C CYS A 558 -38.38 34.87 -19.95
N ASP A 559 -38.56 33.78 -20.73
CA ASP A 559 -39.64 32.78 -20.65
C ASP A 559 -39.30 31.65 -21.67
N LEU A 560 -39.48 30.34 -21.46
CA LEU A 560 -40.59 29.48 -20.99
C LEU A 560 -41.61 29.07 -22.07
N ARG A 561 -42.05 27.80 -21.97
CA ARG A 561 -43.01 27.05 -22.83
C ARG A 561 -42.42 26.59 -24.19
N GLY A 562 -42.84 25.45 -24.76
CA GLY A 562 -43.62 24.35 -24.16
C GLY A 562 -44.21 23.34 -25.17
N ALA A 563 -44.17 22.05 -24.80
CA ALA A 563 -45.00 20.92 -25.25
C ALA A 563 -45.20 20.61 -26.76
N GLY A 564 -44.98 19.33 -27.13
CA GLY A 564 -45.47 18.74 -28.38
C GLY A 564 -45.36 17.20 -28.36
N ARG A 565 -46.47 16.48 -28.55
CA ARG A 565 -46.51 15.00 -28.70
C ARG A 565 -46.94 14.65 -30.11
N GLN A 566 -46.43 13.55 -30.67
CA GLN A 566 -47.23 12.57 -31.43
C GLN A 566 -46.49 11.22 -31.58
N ALA A 567 -47.20 10.20 -32.09
CA ALA A 567 -46.73 8.81 -32.18
C ALA A 567 -47.48 8.03 -33.27
N ARG A 568 -47.07 6.77 -33.52
CA ARG A 568 -47.42 5.89 -34.66
C ARG A 568 -46.58 6.19 -35.93
N LEU A 569 -46.41 5.28 -36.89
CA LEU A 569 -47.17 4.05 -37.19
C LEU A 569 -46.28 2.86 -37.64
N VAL A 570 -46.86 1.65 -37.62
CA VAL A 570 -46.20 0.38 -37.97
C VAL A 570 -46.36 0.04 -39.46
N ARG A 571 -45.34 -0.58 -40.08
CA ARG A 571 -45.51 -1.50 -41.22
C ARG A 571 -44.39 -2.53 -41.26
N GLY A 572 -44.72 -3.74 -41.70
CA GLY A 572 -43.77 -4.83 -41.98
C GLY A 572 -44.21 -5.64 -43.19
N ARG A 573 -43.30 -6.43 -43.75
CA ARG A 573 -43.53 -7.45 -44.79
C ARG A 573 -42.50 -8.57 -44.62
N ALA A 574 -42.78 -9.75 -45.19
CA ALA A 574 -42.02 -10.97 -44.92
C ALA A 574 -41.85 -11.86 -46.17
N ALA A 575 -40.90 -12.78 -46.06
CA ALA A 575 -40.75 -14.06 -46.75
C ALA A 575 -40.55 -14.11 -48.29
N ALA A 576 -39.44 -14.74 -48.68
CA ALA A 576 -39.26 -15.60 -49.86
C ALA A 576 -38.25 -16.70 -49.45
N ALA A 577 -38.23 -17.88 -50.09
CA ALA A 577 -37.47 -19.03 -49.57
C ALA A 577 -37.01 -20.04 -50.63
N GLN A 578 -35.87 -20.70 -50.33
CA GLN A 578 -35.36 -21.96 -50.91
C GLN A 578 -34.97 -21.95 -52.42
N PRO A 579 -34.27 -22.99 -52.94
CA PRO A 579 -33.72 -24.20 -52.30
C PRO A 579 -32.18 -24.31 -52.37
N ALA A 580 -31.62 -25.47 -51.98
CA ALA A 580 -30.18 -25.79 -52.00
C ALA A 580 -29.89 -27.09 -52.78
N ARG A 581 -28.66 -27.28 -53.28
CA ARG A 581 -27.96 -28.58 -53.56
C ARG A 581 -26.45 -28.32 -53.91
N PRO A 582 -25.55 -29.34 -54.05
CA PRO A 582 -24.21 -29.27 -53.45
C PRO A 582 -23.04 -29.59 -54.42
N HIS A 583 -21.89 -30.04 -53.87
CA HIS A 583 -20.58 -30.36 -54.47
C HIS A 583 -19.73 -29.09 -54.74
N LEU A 584 -18.58 -28.88 -54.09
CA LEU A 584 -17.45 -29.78 -53.86
C LEU A 584 -16.87 -29.73 -52.44
#